data_AF-A0A933U287-F1
#
_entry.id   AF-A0A933U287-F1
#
_cell.length_a   1.000
_cell.length_b   1.000
_cell.length_c   1.000
_cell.angle_alpha   90.00
_cell.angle_beta   90.00
_cell.angle_gamma   90.00
#
_symmetry.space_group_name_H-M   'P 1'
#
loop_
_entity.id
_entity.type
_entity.pdbx_description
1 polymer ?
#
loop_
_entity_poly.entity_id
_entity_poly.type
_entity_poly.pdbx_seq_one_letter_code
_entity_poly.pdbx_strand_id
1 'polypeptide(L)'
;MAAETRLRSDDLHRAIFTGYGALFLAPSVPAGALLLLATFALSPTVGTAVLIGVFVSTAFAHALRRDPAQIEGGLYGFSGALAAFALFASSAPTELLFALVPPAAALATWVQIRLIDGWWVRRLAVAPLSLAALAVGFPIAWLLARFGGYEPWPSAMLPANLVSFDGLFAPDFYADEIRSALAPGWREWPAFALILAAFAVHSRRTLVLLLVGTALGALVGFVFLGWYGALCGSFVLITAAPTFVALGGIFATGGVRAWIYATLGVVVAFFAWLALGLVLREAQLPLLTLPFWVTTTLFLLVLRFAPSTRFLPELVPLHQIGTSESAERWAAGRRFGWRYWQSLAQKDLVRAAAAHDVEELARSRALVAGARRIVAITGAGLSTESGIPDYRTGAIAWKQYDTAHFRWERFLASEESRAKYWEMSQDFYLVLRGAEPNPAHRFFAELAARGKLHRVITQNVDRLHQRAGLDDERVIEIHGNEHAVACLQCRSRFDRGEVFRWIQGGVPVPYCPRCQGILKPDSIAFDQPMPDGPSLDALDAVRECDLVIVAGTSLEVQPIASLPLVALRAGKPLLIVNLQPTDYDPFASAVLRGRVGELLPKLLA
;
A
#
# COMPACT_ATOMS: atom_id res chain seq x y z
N MET A 1 15.64 17.66 18.90
CA MET A 1 14.86 16.72 19.75
C MET A 1 13.79 16.09 18.86
N ALA A 2 14.03 14.87 18.37
CA ALA A 2 13.09 14.16 17.52
C ALA A 2 11.85 13.78 18.34
N ALA A 3 10.66 14.19 17.90
CA ALA A 3 9.42 13.64 18.44
C ALA A 3 9.34 12.17 18.00
N GLU A 4 9.58 11.24 18.94
CA GLU A 4 9.22 9.84 18.76
C GLU A 4 7.74 9.79 18.38
N THR A 5 7.42 9.46 17.13
CA THR A 5 6.06 9.11 16.70
C THR A 5 5.69 7.80 17.40
N ARG A 6 5.26 7.91 18.65
CA ARG A 6 4.66 6.79 19.37
C ARG A 6 3.28 6.56 18.77
N LEU A 7 2.99 5.31 18.41
CA LEU A 7 1.64 4.82 18.23
C LEU A 7 0.81 5.29 19.43
N ARG A 8 -0.27 6.04 19.18
CA ARG A 8 -1.19 6.41 20.27
C ARG A 8 -1.88 5.13 20.75
N SER A 9 -2.22 5.05 22.03
CA SER A 9 -3.01 3.94 22.58
C SER A 9 -4.27 3.68 21.75
N ASP A 10 -4.82 4.75 21.20
CA ASP A 10 -6.03 4.76 20.39
C ASP A 10 -5.82 4.14 19.00
N ASP A 11 -4.60 3.84 18.56
CA ASP A 11 -4.35 3.21 17.26
C ASP A 11 -4.09 1.70 17.38
N LEU A 12 -3.89 1.18 18.60
CA LEU A 12 -3.60 -0.24 18.85
C LEU A 12 -4.75 -1.16 18.42
N HIS A 13 -6.00 -0.73 18.62
CA HIS A 13 -7.17 -1.52 18.21
C HIS A 13 -7.24 -1.70 16.68
N ARG A 14 -6.82 -0.68 15.90
CA ARG A 14 -6.75 -0.78 14.44
C ARG A 14 -5.68 -1.77 14.00
N ALA A 15 -4.53 -1.76 14.66
CA ALA A 15 -3.44 -2.70 14.41
C ALA A 15 -3.85 -4.15 14.72
N ILE A 16 -4.65 -4.40 15.75
CA ILE A 16 -5.18 -5.73 16.08
C ILE A 16 -6.04 -6.27 14.93
N PHE A 17 -7.05 -5.52 14.48
CA PHE A 17 -7.91 -5.99 13.39
C PHE A 17 -7.13 -6.14 12.09
N THR A 18 -6.27 -5.18 11.75
CA THR A 18 -5.43 -5.26 10.55
C THR A 18 -4.48 -6.47 10.61
N GLY A 19 -3.90 -6.75 11.77
CA GLY A 19 -3.07 -7.92 12.03
C GLY A 19 -3.83 -9.23 11.90
N TYR A 20 -5.07 -9.30 12.36
CA TYR A 20 -5.89 -10.49 12.13
C TYR A 20 -6.27 -10.66 10.65
N GLY A 21 -6.60 -9.58 9.95
CA GLY A 21 -6.85 -9.62 8.51
C GLY A 21 -5.61 -10.05 7.70
N ALA A 22 -4.41 -9.69 8.14
CA ALA A 22 -3.15 -10.05 7.49
C ALA A 22 -2.93 -11.58 7.42
N LEU A 23 -3.48 -12.35 8.38
CA LEU A 23 -3.50 -13.81 8.34
C LEU A 23 -4.10 -14.35 7.04
N PHE A 24 -5.16 -13.71 6.57
CA PHE A 24 -5.93 -14.10 5.40
C PHE A 24 -5.50 -13.35 4.14
N LEU A 25 -4.31 -12.71 4.16
CA LEU A 25 -3.82 -11.84 3.09
C LEU A 25 -4.79 -10.67 2.80
N ALA A 26 -5.53 -10.23 3.82
CA ALA A 26 -6.50 -9.15 3.75
C ALA A 26 -6.29 -8.12 4.88
N PRO A 27 -5.12 -7.44 4.96
CA PRO A 27 -4.79 -6.53 6.06
C PRO A 27 -5.61 -5.24 5.98
N SER A 28 -6.81 -5.24 6.54
CA SER A 28 -7.59 -4.02 6.80
C SER A 28 -8.49 -4.18 8.03
N VAL A 29 -8.77 -3.07 8.72
CA VAL A 29 -9.63 -3.07 9.91
C VAL A 29 -11.01 -3.71 9.65
N PRO A 30 -11.75 -3.34 8.59
CA PRO A 30 -13.07 -3.92 8.35
C PRO A 30 -13.02 -5.42 8.05
N ALA A 31 -12.03 -5.87 7.27
CA ALA A 31 -11.89 -7.27 6.93
C ALA A 31 -11.50 -8.10 8.16
N GLY A 32 -10.53 -7.62 8.94
CA GLY A 32 -10.12 -8.27 10.19
C GLY A 32 -11.26 -8.38 11.21
N ALA A 33 -12.08 -7.34 11.35
CA ALA A 33 -13.25 -7.38 12.24
C ALA A 33 -14.27 -8.45 11.79
N LEU A 34 -14.61 -8.49 10.49
CA LEU A 34 -15.54 -9.48 9.94
C LEU A 34 -15.00 -10.92 10.04
N LEU A 35 -13.71 -11.13 9.78
CA LEU A 35 -13.05 -12.43 9.93
C LEU A 35 -13.04 -12.88 11.40
N LEU A 36 -12.82 -11.96 12.33
CA LEU A 36 -12.83 -12.28 13.75
C LEU A 36 -14.23 -12.67 14.20
N LEU A 37 -15.26 -11.93 13.76
CA LEU A 37 -16.66 -12.29 13.99
C LEU A 37 -17.00 -13.66 13.39
N ALA A 38 -16.51 -13.98 12.19
CA ALA A 38 -16.68 -15.30 11.60
C ALA A 38 -16.05 -16.40 12.47
N THR A 39 -14.87 -16.14 13.02
CA THR A 39 -14.18 -17.08 13.92
C THR A 39 -14.94 -17.28 15.22
N PHE A 40 -15.49 -16.22 15.82
CA PHE A 40 -16.37 -16.33 16.99
C PHE A 40 -17.67 -17.09 16.68
N ALA A 41 -18.23 -16.91 15.49
CA ALA A 41 -19.43 -17.63 15.05
C ALA A 41 -19.17 -19.13 14.87
N LEU A 42 -17.96 -19.52 14.44
CA LEU A 42 -17.55 -20.92 14.34
C LEU A 42 -17.19 -21.52 15.70
N SER A 43 -16.42 -20.78 16.51
CA SER A 43 -15.99 -21.22 17.84
C SER A 43 -15.63 -20.03 18.73
N PRO A 44 -16.46 -19.70 19.74
CA PRO A 44 -16.15 -18.63 20.69
C PRO A 44 -14.83 -18.86 21.43
N THR A 45 -14.51 -20.12 21.72
CA THR A 45 -13.27 -20.52 22.39
C THR A 45 -12.04 -20.20 21.54
N VAL A 46 -12.05 -20.60 20.27
CA VAL A 46 -10.95 -20.30 19.33
C VAL A 46 -10.89 -18.80 19.04
N GLY A 47 -12.03 -18.14 18.86
CA GLY A 47 -12.10 -16.68 18.68
C GLY A 47 -11.44 -15.92 19.85
N THR A 48 -11.67 -16.38 21.08
CA THR A 48 -11.05 -15.81 22.28
C THR A 48 -9.53 -16.01 22.28
N ALA A 49 -9.07 -17.24 22.03
CA ALA A 49 -7.63 -17.55 21.99
C ALA A 49 -6.91 -16.74 20.91
N VAL A 50 -7.49 -16.64 19.72
CA VAL A 50 -6.96 -15.87 18.59
C VAL A 50 -6.89 -14.38 18.93
N LEU A 51 -7.94 -13.81 19.53
CA LEU A 51 -7.95 -12.42 19.95
C LEU A 51 -6.82 -12.12 20.96
N ILE A 52 -6.63 -13.00 21.95
CA ILE A 52 -5.50 -12.91 22.89
C ILE A 52 -4.17 -12.97 22.14
N GLY A 53 -3.99 -13.92 21.21
CA GLY A 53 -2.75 -14.08 20.45
C GLY A 53 -2.40 -12.84 19.62
N VAL A 54 -3.37 -12.28 18.90
CA VAL A 54 -3.18 -11.05 18.10
C VAL A 54 -2.87 -9.85 18.99
N PHE A 55 -3.61 -9.70 20.09
CA PHE A 55 -3.39 -8.62 21.06
C PHE A 55 -1.97 -8.69 21.62
N VAL A 56 -1.56 -9.85 22.14
CA VAL A 56 -0.23 -10.05 22.75
C VAL A 56 0.87 -9.80 21.72
N SER A 57 0.72 -10.27 20.49
CA SER A 57 1.71 -10.05 19.43
C SER A 57 1.86 -8.58 19.07
N THR A 58 0.74 -7.88 18.93
CA THR A 58 0.71 -6.45 18.59
C THR A 58 1.30 -5.62 19.74
N ALA A 59 0.89 -5.91 20.98
CA ALA A 59 1.40 -5.25 22.18
C ALA A 59 2.90 -5.53 22.40
N PHE A 60 3.36 -6.75 22.14
CA PHE A 60 4.77 -7.13 22.27
C PHE A 60 5.64 -6.41 21.22
N ALA A 61 5.19 -6.33 19.96
CA ALA A 61 5.87 -5.54 18.94
C ALA A 61 5.92 -4.04 19.30
N HIS A 62 4.83 -3.50 19.86
CA HIS A 62 4.78 -2.13 20.34
C HIS A 62 5.74 -1.91 21.52
N ALA A 63 5.80 -2.82 22.49
CA ALA A 63 6.70 -2.76 23.64
C ALA A 63 8.18 -2.78 23.22
N LEU A 64 8.50 -3.50 22.14
CA LEU A 64 9.83 -3.52 21.51
C LEU A 64 10.11 -2.30 20.60
N ARG A 65 9.22 -1.29 20.59
CA ARG A 65 9.36 -0.05 19.80
C ARG A 65 9.60 -0.31 18.31
N ARG A 66 8.89 -1.28 17.75
CA ARG A 66 8.92 -1.55 16.30
C ARG A 66 8.28 -0.41 15.52
N ASP A 67 8.63 -0.31 14.24
CA ASP A 67 8.12 0.72 13.32
C ASP A 67 6.58 0.77 13.37
N PRO A 68 5.98 1.93 13.70
CA PRO A 68 4.54 2.10 13.75
C PRO A 68 3.82 1.67 12.46
N ALA A 69 4.38 1.95 11.29
CA ALA A 69 3.77 1.59 10.02
C ALA A 69 3.68 0.06 9.83
N GLN A 70 4.66 -0.68 10.35
CA GLN A 70 4.65 -2.15 10.31
C GLN A 70 3.66 -2.76 11.30
N ILE A 71 3.50 -2.14 12.47
CA ILE A 71 2.51 -2.54 13.48
C ILE A 71 1.10 -2.29 12.95
N GLU A 72 0.82 -1.07 12.46
CA GLU A 72 -0.47 -0.68 11.90
C GLU A 72 -0.81 -1.49 10.64
N GLY A 73 0.19 -1.81 9.82
CA GLY A 73 0.05 -2.70 8.67
C GLY A 73 -0.21 -4.17 9.01
N GLY A 74 -0.24 -4.53 10.31
CA GLY A 74 -0.59 -5.87 10.76
C GLY A 74 0.52 -6.91 10.62
N LEU A 75 1.76 -6.51 10.37
CA LEU A 75 2.89 -7.40 10.05
C LEU A 75 3.28 -8.35 11.21
N TYR A 76 2.88 -8.02 12.43
CA TYR A 76 3.22 -8.79 13.64
C TYR A 76 2.00 -9.55 14.22
N GLY A 77 0.80 -8.99 14.11
CA GLY A 77 -0.40 -9.53 14.77
C GLY A 77 -0.82 -10.93 14.30
N PHE A 78 -0.68 -11.23 13.01
CA PHE A 78 -1.11 -12.54 12.46
C PHE A 78 -0.29 -13.72 13.00
N SER A 79 0.96 -13.50 13.42
CA SER A 79 1.83 -14.57 13.95
C SER A 79 1.28 -15.11 15.27
N GLY A 80 0.73 -14.24 16.12
CA GLY A 80 0.05 -14.65 17.34
C GLY A 80 -1.28 -15.36 17.10
N ALA A 81 -2.05 -14.92 16.11
CA ALA A 81 -3.27 -15.63 15.71
C ALA A 81 -2.96 -17.08 15.31
N LEU A 82 -1.94 -17.28 14.46
CA LEU A 82 -1.52 -18.61 14.03
C LEU A 82 -0.96 -19.46 15.17
N ALA A 83 -0.20 -18.86 16.09
CA ALA A 83 0.27 -19.57 17.28
C ALA A 83 -0.91 -20.06 18.14
N ALA A 84 -1.95 -19.24 18.31
CA ALA A 84 -3.18 -19.64 18.99
C ALA A 84 -3.92 -20.76 18.23
N PHE A 85 -4.08 -20.66 16.91
CA PHE A 85 -4.65 -21.74 16.10
C PHE A 85 -3.88 -23.04 16.23
N ALA A 86 -2.54 -23.00 16.27
CA ALA A 86 -1.72 -24.19 16.42
C ALA A 86 -1.95 -24.91 17.76
N LEU A 87 -2.12 -24.16 18.86
CA LEU A 87 -2.42 -24.71 20.18
C LEU A 87 -3.82 -25.35 20.23
N PHE A 88 -4.79 -24.70 19.60
CA PHE A 88 -6.19 -25.17 19.59
C PHE A 88 -6.49 -26.15 18.46
N ALA A 89 -5.49 -26.51 17.65
CA ALA A 89 -5.54 -27.65 16.74
C ALA A 89 -5.34 -29.00 17.46
N SER A 90 -5.10 -28.99 18.77
CA SER A 90 -4.88 -30.17 19.62
C SER A 90 -5.90 -30.29 20.75
N SER A 91 -6.54 -31.46 20.85
CA SER A 91 -7.54 -31.93 21.83
C SER A 91 -8.54 -30.89 22.36
N ALA A 92 -9.29 -31.22 23.40
CA ALA A 92 -10.31 -30.32 23.95
C ALA A 92 -9.66 -29.07 24.56
N PRO A 93 -10.28 -27.88 24.45
CA PRO A 93 -9.75 -26.67 25.04
C PRO A 93 -9.61 -26.81 26.57
N THR A 94 -8.42 -26.55 27.09
CA THR A 94 -8.12 -26.57 28.54
C THR A 94 -7.58 -25.22 29.00
N GLU A 95 -7.59 -24.99 30.31
CA GLU A 95 -6.98 -23.79 30.92
C GLU A 95 -5.49 -23.68 30.57
N LEU A 96 -4.79 -24.82 30.46
CA LEU A 96 -3.39 -24.87 30.05
C LEU A 96 -3.18 -24.29 28.64
N LEU A 97 -4.04 -24.65 27.68
CA LEU A 97 -3.93 -24.12 26.31
C LEU A 97 -4.10 -22.59 26.28
N PHE A 98 -5.05 -22.05 27.04
CA PHE A 98 -5.21 -20.60 27.17
C PHE A 98 -3.99 -19.93 27.83
N ALA A 99 -3.41 -20.54 28.86
CA ALA A 99 -2.21 -20.04 29.51
C ALA A 99 -0.98 -20.02 28.58
N LEU A 100 -0.91 -20.94 27.62
CA LEU A 100 0.17 -21.02 26.63
C LEU A 100 0.03 -20.04 25.46
N VAL A 101 -1.15 -19.49 25.19
CA VAL A 101 -1.37 -18.56 24.07
C VAL A 101 -0.48 -17.30 24.17
N PRO A 102 -0.46 -16.54 25.29
CA PRO A 102 0.39 -15.35 25.39
C PRO A 102 1.89 -15.60 25.16
N PRO A 103 2.55 -16.57 25.85
CA PRO A 103 3.97 -16.81 25.62
C PRO A 103 4.26 -17.34 24.21
N ALA A 104 3.39 -18.17 23.64
CA ALA A 104 3.54 -18.63 22.25
C ALA A 104 3.43 -17.48 21.25
N ALA A 105 2.47 -16.56 21.44
CA ALA A 105 2.28 -15.39 20.59
C ALA A 105 3.46 -14.41 20.67
N ALA A 106 3.97 -14.15 21.87
CA ALA A 106 5.17 -13.31 22.07
C ALA A 106 6.41 -13.93 21.41
N LEU A 107 6.62 -15.24 21.56
CA LEU A 107 7.73 -15.95 20.93
C LEU A 107 7.61 -15.94 19.40
N ALA A 108 6.42 -16.20 18.85
CA ALA A 108 6.18 -16.15 17.41
C ALA A 108 6.45 -14.74 16.86
N THR A 109 6.03 -13.70 17.58
CA THR A 109 6.33 -12.31 17.21
C THR A 109 7.82 -12.01 17.25
N TRP A 110 8.54 -12.51 18.26
CA TRP A 110 9.99 -12.37 18.34
C TRP A 110 10.69 -13.05 17.15
N VAL A 111 10.29 -14.27 16.79
CA VAL A 111 10.81 -14.97 15.59
C VAL A 111 10.49 -14.17 14.33
N GLN A 112 9.28 -13.65 14.19
CA GLN A 112 8.86 -12.83 13.06
C GLN A 112 9.75 -11.58 12.91
N ILE A 113 10.03 -10.87 14.00
CA ILE A 113 10.96 -9.73 14.01
C ILE A 113 12.36 -10.17 13.53
N ARG A 114 12.86 -11.30 14.00
CA ARG A 114 14.17 -11.83 13.58
C ARG A 114 14.21 -12.21 12.10
N LEU A 115 13.11 -12.70 11.53
CA LEU A 115 13.03 -13.00 10.10
C LEU A 115 13.00 -11.72 9.26
N ILE A 116 12.24 -10.72 9.69
CA ILE A 116 12.13 -9.42 9.02
C ILE A 116 13.44 -8.64 9.07
N ASP A 117 14.05 -8.54 10.25
CA ASP A 117 15.31 -7.81 10.43
C ASP A 117 16.52 -8.62 10.00
N GLY A 118 16.40 -9.94 9.87
CA GLY A 118 17.52 -10.84 9.74
C GLY A 118 17.91 -11.16 8.32
N TRP A 119 18.59 -12.30 8.19
CA TRP A 119 19.12 -12.81 6.93
C TRP A 119 18.03 -13.09 5.90
N TRP A 120 16.85 -13.56 6.34
CA TRP A 120 15.77 -13.97 5.45
C TRP A 120 15.35 -12.85 4.50
N VAL A 121 14.83 -11.73 5.03
CA VAL A 121 14.38 -10.61 4.20
C VAL A 121 15.56 -9.90 3.54
N ARG A 122 16.69 -9.70 4.24
CA ARG A 122 17.86 -9.01 3.67
C ARG A 122 18.46 -9.73 2.46
N ARG A 123 18.51 -11.07 2.47
CA ARG A 123 19.17 -11.85 1.41
C ARG A 123 18.19 -12.40 0.38
N LEU A 124 17.08 -12.97 0.84
CA LEU A 124 16.11 -13.60 -0.05
C LEU A 124 15.12 -12.57 -0.62
N ALA A 125 14.84 -11.48 0.10
CA ALA A 125 13.87 -10.45 -0.30
C ALA A 125 12.48 -11.03 -0.64
N VAL A 126 12.08 -12.08 0.08
CA VAL A 126 10.75 -12.71 0.02
C VAL A 126 10.10 -12.70 1.40
N ALA A 127 8.76 -12.70 1.44
CA ALA A 127 8.02 -12.66 2.70
C ALA A 127 8.24 -13.96 3.49
N PRO A 128 8.41 -13.90 4.83
CA PRO A 128 8.52 -15.09 5.66
C PRO A 128 7.20 -15.85 5.84
N LEU A 129 6.07 -15.25 5.46
CA LEU A 129 4.72 -15.82 5.57
C LEU A 129 4.45 -16.33 6.99
N SER A 130 3.92 -17.54 7.16
CA SER A 130 3.62 -18.17 8.44
C SER A 130 4.81 -18.84 9.14
N LEU A 131 6.05 -18.68 8.65
CA LEU A 131 7.23 -19.37 9.20
C LEU A 131 7.38 -19.19 10.71
N ALA A 132 7.20 -17.96 11.20
CA ALA A 132 7.37 -17.64 12.61
C ALA A 132 6.38 -18.42 13.50
N ALA A 133 5.13 -18.56 13.04
CA ALA A 133 4.13 -19.33 13.76
C ALA A 133 4.38 -20.84 13.66
N LEU A 134 4.87 -21.35 12.52
CA LEU A 134 5.23 -22.76 12.37
C LEU A 134 6.43 -23.13 13.26
N ALA A 135 7.45 -22.26 13.32
CA ALA A 135 8.65 -22.46 14.13
C ALA A 135 8.36 -22.52 15.64
N VAL A 136 7.23 -21.95 16.08
CA VAL A 136 6.78 -22.00 17.48
C VAL A 136 5.71 -23.07 17.69
N GLY A 137 4.74 -23.18 16.78
CA GLY A 137 3.61 -24.09 16.87
C GLY A 137 4.01 -25.56 16.84
N PHE A 138 4.95 -25.96 15.97
CA PHE A 138 5.38 -27.36 15.88
C PHE A 138 6.07 -27.86 17.15
N PRO A 139 7.08 -27.17 17.72
CA PRO A 139 7.67 -27.59 18.99
C PRO A 139 6.66 -27.70 20.12
N ILE A 140 5.70 -26.77 20.21
CA ILE A 140 4.69 -26.81 21.27
C ILE A 140 3.73 -27.98 21.06
N ALA A 141 3.22 -28.17 19.83
CA ALA A 141 2.34 -29.29 19.51
C ALA A 141 3.02 -30.64 19.81
N TRP A 142 4.31 -30.76 19.48
CA TRP A 142 5.10 -31.95 19.79
C TRP A 142 5.22 -32.19 21.30
N LEU A 143 5.51 -31.15 22.09
CA LEU A 143 5.59 -31.25 23.55
C LEU A 143 4.24 -31.65 24.17
N LEU A 144 3.15 -31.06 23.70
CA LEU A 144 1.80 -31.34 24.17
C LEU A 144 1.37 -32.78 23.85
N ALA A 145 1.67 -33.27 22.65
CA ALA A 145 1.42 -34.65 22.27
C ALA A 145 2.26 -35.64 23.07
N ARG A 146 3.55 -35.34 23.29
CA ARG A 146 4.47 -36.28 23.93
C ARG A 146 4.34 -36.34 25.45
N PHE A 147 4.05 -35.22 26.10
CA PHE A 147 4.11 -35.10 27.56
C PHE A 147 2.80 -34.63 28.20
N GLY A 148 1.91 -34.01 27.43
CA GLY A 148 0.67 -33.43 27.95
C GLY A 148 -0.57 -34.29 27.79
N GLY A 149 -0.50 -35.39 27.03
CA GLY A 149 -1.67 -36.21 26.67
C GLY A 149 -2.64 -35.52 25.70
N TYR A 150 -2.17 -34.51 24.96
CA TYR A 150 -2.97 -33.77 23.97
C TYR A 150 -2.80 -34.41 22.58
N GLU A 151 -3.84 -35.04 22.04
CA GLU A 151 -3.80 -35.53 20.66
C GLU A 151 -4.26 -34.46 19.66
N PRO A 152 -3.67 -34.36 18.45
CA PRO A 152 -4.18 -33.48 17.41
C PRO A 152 -5.63 -33.84 17.06
N TRP A 153 -6.44 -32.86 16.66
CA TRP A 153 -7.77 -33.15 16.16
C TRP A 153 -7.68 -34.05 14.91
N PRO A 154 -8.58 -35.04 14.74
CA PRO A 154 -8.58 -35.89 13.55
C PRO A 154 -8.62 -35.09 12.25
N SER A 155 -9.31 -33.96 12.22
CA SER A 155 -9.39 -33.03 11.07
C SER A 155 -8.12 -32.21 10.82
N ALA A 156 -7.19 -32.17 11.77
CA ALA A 156 -5.86 -31.54 11.64
C ALA A 156 -4.79 -32.51 11.11
N MET A 157 -5.14 -33.79 10.92
CA MET A 157 -4.30 -34.87 10.40
C MET A 157 -4.92 -35.49 9.13
N LEU A 158 -4.12 -36.23 8.36
CA LEU A 158 -4.67 -37.03 7.27
C LEU A 158 -5.40 -38.29 7.81
N PRO A 159 -6.53 -38.71 7.21
CA PRO A 159 -7.29 -39.88 7.61
C PRO A 159 -6.48 -41.16 7.60
N ALA A 160 -6.90 -42.11 8.45
CA ALA A 160 -6.11 -43.30 8.71
C ALA A 160 -5.95 -44.22 7.49
N ASN A 161 -7.04 -44.32 6.76
CA ASN A 161 -7.31 -45.20 5.63
C ASN A 161 -6.92 -44.61 4.26
N LEU A 162 -6.40 -43.38 4.21
CA LEU A 162 -5.86 -42.82 2.96
C LEU A 162 -4.66 -43.61 2.41
N VAL A 163 -4.10 -44.49 3.24
CA VAL A 163 -2.89 -45.30 2.97
C VAL A 163 -3.24 -46.66 2.36
N SER A 164 -4.51 -47.10 2.39
CA SER A 164 -4.92 -48.33 1.69
C SER A 164 -5.55 -48.02 0.34
N PHE A 165 -5.01 -48.63 -0.73
CA PHE A 165 -5.57 -48.55 -2.09
C PHE A 165 -7.06 -48.97 -2.13
N ASP A 166 -7.47 -49.90 -1.26
CA ASP A 166 -8.86 -50.38 -1.15
C ASP A 166 -9.81 -49.36 -0.49
N GLY A 167 -9.31 -48.48 0.40
CA GLY A 167 -10.13 -47.47 1.09
C GLY A 167 -10.43 -46.23 0.25
N LEU A 168 -9.52 -45.91 -0.69
CA LEU A 168 -9.63 -44.76 -1.60
C LEU A 168 -10.74 -44.91 -2.66
N PHE A 169 -11.28 -46.10 -2.87
CA PHE A 169 -12.39 -46.36 -3.80
C PHE A 169 -13.61 -47.00 -3.12
N ALA A 170 -13.60 -47.12 -1.79
CA ALA A 170 -14.73 -47.65 -1.03
C ALA A 170 -15.91 -46.65 -1.05
N PRO A 171 -17.08 -47.01 -1.60
CA PRO A 171 -18.23 -46.10 -1.72
C PRO A 171 -18.71 -45.53 -0.39
N ASP A 172 -18.58 -46.30 0.70
CA ASP A 172 -19.06 -45.95 2.03
C ASP A 172 -18.19 -44.90 2.73
N PHE A 173 -16.88 -44.86 2.43
CA PHE A 173 -15.96 -43.87 3.00
C PHE A 173 -16.31 -42.45 2.53
N TYR A 174 -16.60 -42.31 1.23
CA TYR A 174 -17.04 -41.04 0.66
C TYR A 174 -18.40 -40.59 1.21
N ALA A 175 -19.32 -41.49 1.54
CA ALA A 175 -20.67 -41.13 1.97
C ALA A 175 -20.70 -40.38 3.32
N ASP A 176 -19.78 -40.69 4.24
CA ASP A 176 -19.73 -40.06 5.56
C ASP A 176 -18.94 -38.74 5.56
N GLU A 177 -17.84 -38.66 4.80
CA GLU A 177 -17.11 -37.39 4.62
C GLU A 177 -17.86 -36.40 3.74
N ILE A 178 -18.50 -36.86 2.66
CA ILE A 178 -19.39 -36.02 1.86
C ILE A 178 -20.54 -35.54 2.73
N ARG A 179 -21.14 -36.40 3.57
CA ARG A 179 -22.17 -35.94 4.52
C ARG A 179 -21.62 -34.92 5.49
N SER A 180 -20.45 -35.14 6.09
CA SER A 180 -19.85 -34.19 7.03
C SER A 180 -19.46 -32.86 6.37
N ALA A 181 -19.02 -32.88 5.12
CA ALA A 181 -18.56 -31.69 4.40
C ALA A 181 -19.67 -30.97 3.60
N LEU A 182 -20.76 -31.65 3.27
CA LEU A 182 -22.01 -31.06 2.77
C LEU A 182 -23.01 -30.72 3.89
N ALA A 183 -22.70 -31.11 5.13
CA ALA A 183 -23.43 -30.71 6.33
C ALA A 183 -22.76 -29.59 7.14
N PRO A 184 -22.21 -28.48 6.56
CA PRO A 184 -22.27 -27.22 7.28
C PRO A 184 -23.76 -27.00 7.55
N GLY A 185 -24.18 -27.21 8.80
CA GLY A 185 -25.54 -26.89 9.19
C GLY A 185 -25.82 -25.43 8.86
N TRP A 186 -27.09 -25.04 8.78
CA TRP A 186 -27.54 -23.64 8.68
C TRP A 186 -26.81 -22.68 9.66
N ARG A 187 -26.22 -23.23 10.73
CA ARG A 187 -25.42 -22.54 11.75
C ARG A 187 -24.05 -22.01 11.28
N GLU A 188 -23.41 -22.59 10.27
CA GLU A 188 -22.07 -22.15 9.82
C GLU A 188 -22.10 -21.16 8.66
N TRP A 189 -23.23 -21.11 7.92
CA TRP A 189 -23.44 -20.18 6.80
C TRP A 189 -23.21 -18.70 7.15
N PRO A 190 -23.61 -18.19 8.34
CA PRO A 190 -23.28 -16.83 8.74
C PRO A 190 -21.77 -16.56 8.79
N ALA A 191 -20.96 -17.52 9.25
CA ALA A 191 -19.51 -17.37 9.29
C ALA A 191 -18.91 -17.31 7.88
N PHE A 192 -19.36 -18.17 6.96
CA PHE A 192 -18.94 -18.12 5.56
C PHE A 192 -19.32 -16.80 4.88
N ALA A 193 -20.54 -16.29 5.13
CA ALA A 193 -20.97 -15.00 4.62
C ALA A 193 -20.09 -13.86 5.13
N LEU A 194 -19.72 -13.88 6.42
CA LEU A 194 -18.79 -12.91 7.02
C LEU A 194 -17.39 -12.98 6.40
N ILE A 195 -16.86 -14.19 6.13
CA ILE A 195 -15.57 -14.36 5.44
C ILE A 195 -15.63 -13.74 4.04
N LEU A 196 -16.65 -14.09 3.24
CA LEU A 196 -16.81 -13.53 1.89
C LEU A 196 -16.98 -12.00 1.92
N ALA A 197 -17.74 -11.48 2.88
CA ALA A 197 -17.89 -10.03 3.08
C ALA A 197 -16.55 -9.37 3.45
N ALA A 198 -15.74 -10.00 4.28
CA ALA A 198 -14.42 -9.49 4.66
C ALA A 198 -13.52 -9.29 3.43
N PHE A 199 -13.45 -10.32 2.57
CA PHE A 199 -12.70 -10.24 1.32
C PHE A 199 -13.30 -9.23 0.34
N ALA A 200 -14.63 -9.15 0.23
CA ALA A 200 -15.31 -8.18 -0.63
C ALA A 200 -15.01 -6.72 -0.24
N VAL A 201 -15.00 -6.43 1.06
CA VAL A 201 -14.69 -5.11 1.61
C VAL A 201 -13.20 -4.79 1.48
N HIS A 202 -12.33 -5.79 1.61
CA HIS A 202 -10.88 -5.62 1.42
C HIS A 202 -10.50 -5.36 -0.05
N SER A 203 -10.92 -6.24 -0.95
CA SER A 203 -10.51 -6.24 -2.34
C SER A 203 -11.40 -7.18 -3.16
N ARG A 204 -12.09 -6.62 -4.17
CA ARG A 204 -12.92 -7.40 -5.09
C ARG A 204 -12.08 -8.42 -5.85
N ARG A 205 -10.84 -8.08 -6.22
CA ARG A 205 -9.95 -9.02 -6.90
C ARG A 205 -9.46 -10.11 -5.97
N THR A 206 -9.11 -9.80 -4.72
CA THR A 206 -8.70 -10.82 -3.76
C THR A 206 -9.86 -11.78 -3.46
N LEU A 207 -11.10 -11.30 -3.40
CA LEU A 207 -12.29 -12.17 -3.33
C LEU A 207 -12.40 -13.12 -4.54
N VAL A 208 -12.21 -12.60 -5.76
CA VAL A 208 -12.23 -13.45 -6.97
C VAL A 208 -11.11 -14.49 -6.93
N LEU A 209 -9.89 -14.09 -6.55
CA LEU A 209 -8.77 -15.01 -6.39
C LEU A 209 -9.05 -16.09 -5.35
N LEU A 210 -9.70 -15.72 -4.23
CA LEU A 210 -10.10 -16.68 -3.21
C LEU A 210 -11.10 -17.69 -3.77
N LEU A 211 -12.16 -17.24 -4.45
CA LEU A 211 -13.17 -18.12 -5.03
C LEU A 211 -12.58 -19.06 -6.10
N VAL A 212 -11.73 -18.53 -6.97
CA VAL A 212 -11.04 -19.32 -8.00
C VAL A 212 -10.07 -20.32 -7.36
N GLY A 213 -9.29 -19.88 -6.36
CA GLY A 213 -8.35 -20.73 -5.64
C GLY A 213 -9.05 -21.87 -4.90
N THR A 214 -10.19 -21.60 -4.27
CA THR A 214 -11.04 -22.61 -3.61
C THR A 214 -11.60 -23.60 -4.63
N ALA A 215 -12.18 -23.11 -5.74
CA ALA A 215 -12.72 -23.99 -6.78
C ALA A 215 -11.63 -24.85 -7.45
N LEU A 216 -10.46 -24.27 -7.73
CA LEU A 216 -9.31 -24.99 -8.27
C LEU A 216 -8.77 -26.01 -7.28
N GLY A 217 -8.67 -25.66 -5.99
CA GLY A 217 -8.30 -26.58 -4.92
C GLY A 217 -9.25 -27.77 -4.87
N ALA A 218 -10.57 -27.52 -4.86
CA ALA A 218 -11.57 -28.58 -4.89
C ALA A 218 -11.43 -29.46 -6.15
N LEU A 219 -11.19 -28.86 -7.32
CA LEU A 219 -10.96 -29.61 -8.57
C LEU A 219 -9.70 -30.49 -8.50
N VAL A 220 -8.57 -29.94 -8.06
CA VAL A 220 -7.32 -30.70 -7.91
C VAL A 220 -7.50 -31.84 -6.90
N GLY A 221 -8.14 -31.56 -5.76
CA GLY A 221 -8.48 -32.56 -4.76
C GLY A 221 -9.39 -33.65 -5.34
N PHE A 222 -10.38 -33.28 -6.15
CA PHE A 222 -11.26 -34.22 -6.85
C PHE A 222 -10.50 -35.11 -7.83
N VAL A 223 -9.62 -34.53 -8.64
CA VAL A 223 -8.85 -35.27 -9.65
C VAL A 223 -7.98 -36.35 -9.02
N PHE A 224 -7.37 -36.08 -7.86
CA PHE A 224 -6.43 -37.01 -7.24
C PHE A 224 -7.02 -37.90 -6.14
N LEU A 225 -8.04 -37.44 -5.40
CA LEU A 225 -8.63 -38.15 -4.25
C LEU A 225 -10.17 -38.11 -4.24
N GLY A 226 -10.82 -37.82 -5.37
CA GLY A 226 -12.27 -37.77 -5.47
C GLY A 226 -12.91 -36.75 -4.50
N TRP A 227 -14.13 -37.03 -4.07
CA TRP A 227 -14.88 -36.10 -3.22
C TRP A 227 -14.21 -35.82 -1.87
N TYR A 228 -13.42 -36.76 -1.35
CA TYR A 228 -12.62 -36.52 -0.16
C TYR A 228 -11.67 -35.34 -0.37
N GLY A 229 -10.83 -35.40 -1.41
CA GLY A 229 -9.91 -34.30 -1.71
C GLY A 229 -10.62 -33.00 -2.03
N ALA A 230 -11.76 -33.08 -2.73
CA ALA A 230 -12.55 -31.91 -3.12
C ALA A 230 -13.14 -31.13 -1.94
N LEU A 231 -13.41 -31.84 -0.83
CA LEU A 231 -14.08 -31.30 0.34
C LEU A 231 -13.15 -31.18 1.56
N CYS A 232 -11.89 -31.60 1.42
CA CYS A 232 -10.92 -31.54 2.50
C CYS A 232 -10.50 -30.09 2.80
N GLY A 233 -11.03 -29.51 3.88
CA GLY A 233 -10.76 -28.12 4.25
C GLY A 233 -9.28 -27.80 4.51
N SER A 234 -8.49 -28.75 5.03
CA SER A 234 -7.06 -28.56 5.28
C SER A 234 -6.25 -28.42 3.98
N PHE A 235 -6.71 -29.05 2.90
CA PHE A 235 -6.18 -28.83 1.57
C PHE A 235 -6.81 -27.59 0.92
N VAL A 236 -8.12 -27.60 0.70
CA VAL A 236 -8.79 -26.59 -0.14
C VAL A 236 -8.71 -25.18 0.46
N LEU A 237 -9.05 -25.02 1.74
CA LEU A 237 -9.18 -23.71 2.38
C LEU A 237 -7.89 -23.21 3.03
N ILE A 238 -7.09 -24.11 3.61
CA ILE A 238 -5.86 -23.74 4.34
C ILE A 238 -4.63 -23.74 3.42
N THR A 239 -4.63 -24.58 2.37
CA THR A 239 -3.45 -24.76 1.51
C THR A 239 -3.65 -24.17 0.12
N ALA A 240 -4.62 -24.66 -0.65
CA ALA A 240 -4.81 -24.33 -2.06
C ALA A 240 -5.25 -22.89 -2.25
N ALA A 241 -6.34 -22.45 -1.61
CA ALA A 241 -6.87 -21.10 -1.79
C ALA A 241 -5.85 -20.01 -1.37
N PRO A 242 -5.16 -20.10 -0.21
CA PRO A 242 -4.12 -19.14 0.15
C PRO A 242 -2.92 -19.16 -0.79
N THR A 243 -2.49 -20.34 -1.26
CA THR A 243 -1.40 -20.45 -2.26
C THR A 243 -1.78 -19.73 -3.55
N PHE A 244 -3.02 -19.91 -4.01
CA PHE A 244 -3.52 -19.27 -5.21
C PHE A 244 -3.62 -17.74 -5.05
N VAL A 245 -4.15 -17.25 -3.92
CA VAL A 245 -4.23 -15.81 -3.62
C VAL A 245 -2.83 -15.20 -3.53
N ALA A 246 -1.92 -15.86 -2.82
CA ALA A 246 -0.55 -15.41 -2.63
C ALA A 246 0.18 -15.23 -3.97
N LEU A 247 0.17 -16.26 -4.82
CA LEU A 247 0.90 -16.27 -6.10
C LEU A 247 0.12 -15.62 -7.24
N GLY A 248 -1.20 -15.53 -7.14
CA GLY A 248 -2.09 -15.06 -8.21
C GLY A 248 -2.33 -13.55 -8.21
N GLY A 249 -1.99 -12.86 -7.13
CA GLY A 249 -2.16 -11.40 -7.08
C GLY A 249 -1.55 -10.65 -5.91
N ILE A 250 -1.08 -11.29 -4.83
CA ILE A 250 -0.51 -10.56 -3.68
C ILE A 250 1.01 -10.39 -3.81
N PHE A 251 1.74 -11.50 -3.96
CA PHE A 251 3.20 -11.50 -4.02
C PHE A 251 3.74 -11.60 -5.46
N ALA A 252 2.89 -11.99 -6.41
CA ALA A 252 3.23 -12.02 -7.82
C ALA A 252 2.12 -11.43 -8.68
N THR A 253 2.52 -10.87 -9.82
CA THR A 253 1.64 -10.09 -10.69
C THR A 253 1.97 -10.28 -12.16
N GLY A 254 1.02 -9.96 -13.04
CA GLY A 254 1.15 -10.19 -14.47
C GLY A 254 -0.10 -10.77 -15.14
N GLY A 255 -1.26 -10.65 -14.49
CA GLY A 255 -2.54 -11.13 -15.00
C GLY A 255 -2.53 -12.65 -15.17
N VAL A 256 -2.87 -13.12 -16.39
CA VAL A 256 -2.97 -14.54 -16.73
C VAL A 256 -1.71 -15.34 -16.37
N ARG A 257 -0.51 -14.75 -16.50
CA ARG A 257 0.76 -15.44 -16.15
C ARG A 257 0.82 -15.77 -14.66
N ALA A 258 0.40 -14.84 -13.81
CA ALA A 258 0.35 -15.05 -12.36
C ALA A 258 -0.66 -16.14 -12.01
N TRP A 259 -1.79 -16.20 -12.72
CA TRP A 259 -2.83 -17.22 -12.48
C TRP A 259 -2.39 -18.62 -12.92
N ILE A 260 -1.70 -18.74 -14.07
CA ILE A 260 -1.09 -20.01 -14.50
C ILE A 260 -0.04 -20.46 -13.49
N TYR A 261 0.82 -19.53 -13.04
CA TYR A 261 1.84 -19.82 -12.04
C TYR A 261 1.25 -20.23 -10.70
N ALA A 262 0.18 -19.55 -10.25
CA ALA A 262 -0.57 -19.88 -9.05
C ALA A 262 -1.27 -21.24 -9.18
N THR A 263 -1.78 -21.59 -10.36
CA THR A 263 -2.40 -22.90 -10.64
C THR A 263 -1.38 -24.03 -10.48
N LEU A 264 -0.19 -23.86 -11.05
CA LEU A 264 0.92 -24.80 -10.84
C LEU A 264 1.29 -24.88 -9.35
N GLY A 265 1.30 -23.74 -8.65
CA GLY A 265 1.47 -23.68 -7.20
C GLY A 265 0.45 -24.53 -6.44
N VAL A 266 -0.84 -24.46 -6.78
CA VAL A 266 -1.88 -25.28 -6.13
C VAL A 266 -1.67 -26.78 -6.37
N VAL A 267 -1.28 -27.18 -7.59
CA VAL A 267 -0.98 -28.60 -7.89
C VAL A 267 0.22 -29.09 -7.08
N VAL A 268 1.30 -28.30 -6.99
CA VAL A 268 2.45 -28.66 -6.15
C VAL A 268 2.05 -28.67 -4.67
N ALA A 269 1.20 -27.74 -4.24
CA ALA A 269 0.72 -27.65 -2.87
C ALA A 269 -0.11 -28.88 -2.47
N PHE A 270 -0.83 -29.49 -3.41
CA PHE A 270 -1.52 -30.77 -3.19
C PHE A 270 -0.54 -31.88 -2.83
N PHE A 271 0.51 -32.08 -3.63
CA PHE A 271 1.51 -33.12 -3.37
C PHE A 271 2.32 -32.83 -2.10
N ALA A 272 2.63 -31.55 -1.83
CA ALA A 272 3.26 -31.15 -0.59
C ALA A 272 2.36 -31.45 0.62
N TRP A 273 1.06 -31.12 0.53
CA TRP A 273 0.08 -31.41 1.58
C TRP A 273 -0.04 -32.90 1.86
N LEU A 274 -0.13 -33.73 0.81
CA LEU A 274 -0.22 -35.18 0.95
C LEU A 274 1.07 -35.75 1.56
N ALA A 275 2.24 -35.42 1.01
CA ALA A 275 3.52 -35.95 1.48
C ALA A 275 3.84 -35.53 2.92
N LEU A 276 3.69 -34.24 3.24
CA LEU A 276 3.91 -33.74 4.59
C LEU A 276 2.89 -34.29 5.57
N GLY A 277 1.63 -34.46 5.15
CA GLY A 277 0.58 -35.00 6.00
C GLY A 277 0.84 -36.45 6.39
N LEU A 278 1.37 -37.26 5.47
CA LEU A 278 1.76 -38.65 5.76
C LEU A 278 2.91 -38.70 6.78
N VAL A 279 3.95 -37.88 6.59
CA VAL A 279 5.11 -37.83 7.50
C VAL A 279 4.72 -37.31 8.88
N LEU A 280 3.97 -36.20 8.96
CA LEU A 280 3.56 -35.60 10.23
C LEU A 280 2.58 -36.48 10.99
N ARG A 281 1.79 -37.29 10.29
CA ARG A 281 0.88 -38.25 10.91
C ARG A 281 1.63 -39.31 11.71
N GLU A 282 2.72 -39.86 11.17
CA GLU A 282 3.56 -40.82 11.91
C GLU A 282 4.13 -40.20 13.19
N ALA A 283 4.40 -38.89 13.15
CA ALA A 283 4.88 -38.13 14.30
C ALA A 283 3.76 -37.61 15.23
N GLN A 284 2.48 -37.90 14.95
CA GLN A 284 1.32 -37.36 15.67
C GLN A 284 1.30 -35.83 15.73
N LEU A 285 1.65 -35.17 14.63
CA LEU A 285 1.69 -33.70 14.51
C LEU A 285 0.64 -33.17 13.51
N PRO A 286 0.07 -31.98 13.77
CA PRO A 286 -0.87 -31.35 12.85
C PRO A 286 -0.15 -30.76 11.63
N LEU A 287 -0.84 -30.70 10.48
CA LEU A 287 -0.33 -30.10 9.23
C LEU A 287 -0.13 -28.58 9.31
N LEU A 288 -1.01 -27.89 10.04
CA LEU A 288 -1.07 -26.42 10.12
C LEU A 288 -1.00 -25.76 8.73
N THR A 289 -0.26 -24.66 8.59
CA THR A 289 -0.03 -23.95 7.32
C THR A 289 1.25 -24.40 6.60
N LEU A 290 1.87 -25.52 7.01
CA LEU A 290 3.17 -25.94 6.48
C LEU A 290 3.14 -26.20 4.95
N PRO A 291 2.14 -26.88 4.38
CA PRO A 291 2.10 -27.10 2.93
C PRO A 291 1.98 -25.80 2.13
N PHE A 292 1.14 -24.87 2.60
CA PHE A 292 1.05 -23.52 2.04
C PHE A 292 2.39 -22.80 2.10
N TRP A 293 3.07 -22.84 3.26
CA TRP A 293 4.33 -22.17 3.48
C TRP A 293 5.43 -22.70 2.56
N VAL A 294 5.66 -24.03 2.57
CA VAL A 294 6.68 -24.68 1.75
C VAL A 294 6.47 -24.35 0.27
N THR A 295 5.24 -24.50 -0.21
CA THR A 295 4.94 -24.32 -1.63
C THR A 295 5.05 -22.86 -2.05
N THR A 296 4.44 -21.94 -1.29
CA THR A 296 4.45 -20.53 -1.64
C THR A 296 5.87 -19.97 -1.57
N THR A 297 6.64 -20.30 -0.52
CA THR A 297 8.04 -19.86 -0.41
C THR A 297 8.89 -20.40 -1.55
N LEU A 298 8.76 -21.68 -1.92
CA LEU A 298 9.47 -22.24 -3.08
C LEU A 298 9.19 -21.43 -4.35
N PHE A 299 7.92 -21.15 -4.63
CA PHE A 299 7.51 -20.41 -5.83
C PHE A 299 7.99 -18.95 -5.81
N LEU A 300 8.01 -18.30 -4.64
CA LEU A 300 8.57 -16.96 -4.50
C LEU A 300 10.09 -16.93 -4.71
N LEU A 301 10.81 -17.94 -4.21
CA LEU A 301 12.26 -18.07 -4.43
C LEU A 301 12.59 -18.31 -5.91
N VAL A 302 11.77 -19.10 -6.61
CA VAL A 302 11.89 -19.25 -8.07
C VAL A 302 11.73 -17.91 -8.76
N LEU A 303 10.70 -17.11 -8.45
CA LEU A 303 10.55 -15.77 -9.06
C LEU A 303 11.68 -14.80 -8.69
N ARG A 304 12.29 -14.97 -7.52
CA ARG A 304 13.39 -14.13 -7.04
C ARG A 304 14.69 -14.39 -7.79
N PHE A 305 15.02 -15.66 -8.00
CA PHE A 305 16.34 -16.08 -8.50
C PHE A 305 16.33 -16.53 -9.96
N ALA A 306 15.17 -16.90 -10.51
CA ALA A 306 15.08 -17.20 -11.94
C ALA A 306 15.27 -15.91 -12.76
N PRO A 307 15.94 -16.00 -13.92
CA PRO A 307 16.03 -14.88 -14.84
C PRO A 307 14.63 -14.40 -15.25
N SER A 308 14.47 -13.09 -15.42
CA SER A 308 13.21 -12.53 -15.90
C SER A 308 12.92 -13.06 -17.29
N THR A 309 11.79 -13.76 -17.43
CA THR A 309 11.33 -14.29 -18.72
C THR A 309 9.94 -13.76 -19.05
N ARG A 310 9.57 -13.85 -20.32
CA ARG A 310 8.20 -13.52 -20.75
C ARG A 310 7.13 -14.47 -20.18
N PHE A 311 7.51 -15.60 -19.60
CA PHE A 311 6.59 -16.64 -19.16
C PHE A 311 6.31 -16.59 -17.66
N LEU A 312 7.30 -16.19 -16.85
CA LEU A 312 7.12 -16.02 -15.41
C LEU A 312 6.37 -14.71 -15.09
N PRO A 313 5.54 -14.70 -14.04
CA PRO A 313 5.02 -13.45 -13.48
C PRO A 313 6.14 -12.63 -12.82
N GLU A 314 5.83 -11.38 -12.52
CA GLU A 314 6.73 -10.48 -11.81
C GLU A 314 6.55 -10.63 -10.30
N LEU A 315 7.66 -10.73 -9.57
CA LEU A 315 7.67 -10.68 -8.10
C LEU A 315 7.38 -9.25 -7.63
N VAL A 316 6.39 -9.10 -6.75
CA VAL A 316 6.04 -7.81 -6.14
C VAL A 316 7.06 -7.49 -5.03
N PRO A 317 7.70 -6.31 -5.05
CA PRO A 317 8.62 -5.90 -3.99
C PRO A 317 7.93 -5.87 -2.63
N LEU A 318 8.65 -6.25 -1.57
CA LEU A 318 8.04 -6.40 -0.23
C LEU A 318 7.34 -5.13 0.28
N HIS A 319 7.89 -3.95 -0.02
CA HIS A 319 7.32 -2.66 0.37
C HIS A 319 6.10 -2.23 -0.48
N GLN A 320 5.81 -2.94 -1.58
CA GLN A 320 4.62 -2.74 -2.43
C GLN A 320 3.49 -3.74 -2.13
N ILE A 321 3.71 -4.68 -1.22
CA ILE A 321 2.71 -5.69 -0.89
C ILE A 321 1.53 -5.01 -0.20
N GLY A 322 0.34 -5.26 -0.73
CA GLY A 322 -0.92 -4.76 -0.21
C GLY A 322 -2.05 -5.59 -0.80
N THR A 323 -3.03 -4.93 -1.42
CA THR A 323 -4.11 -5.63 -2.12
C THR A 323 -3.65 -6.16 -3.49
N SER A 324 -4.41 -7.09 -4.05
CA SER A 324 -4.16 -7.59 -5.41
C SER A 324 -4.32 -6.51 -6.48
N GLU A 325 -5.23 -5.54 -6.29
CA GLU A 325 -5.30 -4.35 -7.14
C GLU A 325 -4.03 -3.50 -7.05
N SER A 326 -3.44 -3.40 -5.86
CA SER A 326 -2.24 -2.58 -5.62
C SER A 326 -1.02 -3.19 -6.31
N ALA A 327 -0.85 -4.51 -6.21
CA ALA A 327 0.17 -5.27 -6.93
C ALA A 327 0.02 -5.16 -8.46
N GLU A 328 -1.22 -5.19 -8.97
CA GLU A 328 -1.46 -5.01 -10.41
C GLU A 328 -1.23 -3.56 -10.85
N ARG A 329 -1.59 -2.57 -10.02
CA ARG A 329 -1.28 -1.16 -10.28
C ARG A 329 0.22 -0.91 -10.35
N TRP A 330 0.99 -1.48 -9.44
CA TRP A 330 2.45 -1.42 -9.48
C TRP A 330 3.00 -2.02 -10.78
N ALA A 331 2.55 -3.22 -11.16
CA ALA A 331 3.00 -3.89 -12.38
C ALA A 331 2.63 -3.12 -13.65
N ALA A 332 1.41 -2.61 -13.71
CA ALA A 332 0.93 -1.81 -14.83
C ALA A 332 1.66 -0.47 -14.91
N GLY A 333 1.97 0.15 -13.77
CA GLY A 333 2.82 1.33 -13.67
C GLY A 333 4.22 1.10 -14.24
N ARG A 334 4.82 -0.08 -14.03
CA ARG A 334 6.10 -0.45 -14.67
C ARG A 334 5.97 -0.76 -16.16
N ARG A 335 4.95 -1.51 -16.58
CA ARG A 335 4.79 -1.98 -17.98
C ARG A 335 4.36 -0.91 -18.96
N PHE A 336 3.42 -0.07 -18.54
CA PHE A 336 2.78 0.92 -19.41
C PHE A 336 3.24 2.34 -19.08
N GLY A 337 4.03 2.52 -18.01
CA GLY A 337 4.57 3.80 -17.60
C GLY A 337 3.46 4.85 -17.48
N TRP A 338 3.74 6.02 -18.07
CA TRP A 338 2.88 7.19 -18.08
C TRP A 338 1.45 6.94 -18.59
N ARG A 339 1.24 6.09 -19.61
CA ARG A 339 -0.10 5.85 -20.19
C ARG A 339 -1.08 5.22 -19.20
N TYR A 340 -0.58 4.36 -18.31
CA TYR A 340 -1.42 3.73 -17.29
C TYR A 340 -1.82 4.70 -16.19
N TRP A 341 -0.86 5.48 -15.68
CA TRP A 341 -1.11 6.51 -14.68
C TRP A 341 -2.03 7.60 -15.21
N GLN A 342 -1.86 8.01 -16.47
CA GLN A 342 -2.76 8.93 -17.15
C GLN A 342 -4.19 8.37 -17.26
N SER A 343 -4.35 7.07 -17.55
CA SER A 343 -5.67 6.42 -17.61
C SER A 343 -6.35 6.25 -16.25
N LEU A 344 -5.57 6.05 -15.18
CA LEU A 344 -6.09 5.98 -13.81
C LEU A 344 -6.53 7.37 -13.33
N ALA A 345 -5.68 8.38 -13.54
CA ALA A 345 -6.05 9.77 -13.29
C ALA A 345 -7.34 10.11 -14.05
N GLN A 346 -7.44 9.77 -15.34
CA GLN A 346 -8.67 9.96 -16.12
C GLN A 346 -9.90 9.21 -15.58
N LYS A 347 -9.75 8.00 -15.03
CA LYS A 347 -10.87 7.23 -14.46
C LYS A 347 -11.38 7.81 -13.13
N ASP A 348 -10.49 8.30 -12.28
CA ASP A 348 -10.89 8.98 -11.04
C ASP A 348 -11.47 10.38 -11.34
N LEU A 349 -11.00 11.04 -12.41
CA LEU A 349 -11.54 12.29 -12.93
C LEU A 349 -13.00 12.18 -13.43
N VAL A 350 -13.42 11.02 -13.97
CA VAL A 350 -14.81 10.80 -14.44
C VAL A 350 -15.82 10.64 -13.28
N ARG A 351 -15.38 10.19 -12.10
CA ARG A 351 -16.27 9.98 -10.94
C ARG A 351 -16.56 11.27 -10.16
N ALA A 352 -15.75 12.30 -10.33
CA ALA A 352 -15.79 13.51 -9.52
C ALA A 352 -16.56 14.69 -10.14
N ALA A 353 -17.14 14.52 -11.33
CA ALA A 353 -17.95 15.54 -11.98
C ALA A 353 -19.33 15.68 -11.29
N ALA A 354 -19.37 16.42 -10.18
CA ALA A 354 -20.61 16.85 -9.55
C ALA A 354 -21.11 18.16 -10.18
N ALA A 355 -22.43 18.36 -10.18
CA ALA A 355 -23.08 19.59 -10.63
C ALA A 355 -22.54 20.81 -9.86
N HIS A 356 -22.23 21.89 -10.58
CA HIS A 356 -21.69 23.11 -9.99
C HIS A 356 -22.79 23.90 -9.28
N ASP A 357 -22.50 24.41 -8.09
CA ASP A 357 -23.33 25.43 -7.45
C ASP A 357 -23.23 26.74 -8.26
N VAL A 358 -24.34 27.11 -8.89
CA VAL A 358 -24.45 28.28 -9.77
C VAL A 358 -24.19 29.58 -9.00
N GLU A 359 -24.58 29.63 -7.72
CA GLU A 359 -24.43 30.82 -6.88
C GLU A 359 -22.97 31.05 -6.48
N GLU A 360 -22.26 29.99 -6.09
CA GLU A 360 -20.82 30.04 -5.82
C GLU A 360 -20.01 30.44 -7.06
N LEU A 361 -20.38 29.95 -8.24
CA LEU A 361 -19.72 30.33 -9.49
C LEU A 361 -19.93 31.82 -9.80
N ALA A 362 -21.13 32.34 -9.58
CA ALA A 362 -21.43 33.76 -9.76
C ALA A 362 -20.66 34.64 -8.75
N ARG A 363 -20.60 34.25 -7.47
CA ARG A 363 -19.77 34.92 -6.45
C ARG A 363 -18.30 34.95 -6.85
N SER A 364 -17.77 33.80 -7.28
CA SER A 364 -16.37 33.66 -7.69
C SER A 364 -16.03 34.55 -8.90
N ARG A 365 -16.93 34.65 -9.89
CA ARG A 365 -16.79 35.58 -11.02
C ARG A 365 -16.75 37.03 -10.56
N ALA A 366 -17.63 37.43 -9.66
CA ALA A 366 -17.67 38.80 -9.15
C ALA A 366 -16.36 39.19 -8.45
N LEU A 367 -15.78 38.28 -7.64
CA LEU A 367 -14.47 38.48 -6.99
C LEU A 367 -13.35 38.70 -8.02
N VAL A 368 -13.24 37.82 -9.03
CA VAL A 368 -12.20 37.92 -10.07
C VAL A 368 -12.42 39.16 -10.97
N ALA A 369 -13.68 39.52 -11.23
CA ALA A 369 -14.04 40.70 -12.01
C ALA A 369 -13.65 42.00 -11.28
N GLY A 370 -13.88 42.08 -9.97
CA GLY A 370 -13.58 43.26 -9.15
C GLY A 370 -12.10 43.44 -8.78
N ALA A 371 -11.33 42.36 -8.75
CA ALA A 371 -9.92 42.39 -8.38
C ALA A 371 -9.01 42.96 -9.49
N ARG A 372 -7.95 43.67 -9.07
CA ARG A 372 -6.93 44.28 -9.95
C ARG A 372 -5.51 43.73 -9.70
N ARG A 373 -5.24 43.19 -8.51
CA ARG A 373 -3.94 42.62 -8.11
C ARG A 373 -4.16 41.25 -7.50
N ILE A 374 -4.39 40.27 -8.38
CA ILE A 374 -4.68 38.88 -8.00
C ILE A 374 -3.37 38.14 -7.72
N VAL A 375 -3.30 37.45 -6.59
CA VAL A 375 -2.25 36.47 -6.31
C VAL A 375 -2.82 35.06 -6.33
N ALA A 376 -2.16 34.17 -7.06
CA ALA A 376 -2.54 32.76 -7.09
C ALA A 376 -1.60 31.94 -6.21
N ILE A 377 -2.14 31.04 -5.38
CA ILE A 377 -1.39 30.02 -4.65
C ILE A 377 -1.78 28.66 -5.25
N THR A 378 -0.83 27.98 -5.88
CA THR A 378 -1.10 26.75 -6.63
C THR A 378 -0.31 25.56 -6.08
N GLY A 379 -0.83 24.35 -6.28
CA GLY A 379 -0.15 23.11 -5.90
C GLY A 379 -0.43 21.96 -6.86
N ALA A 380 -0.05 20.75 -6.43
CA ALA A 380 0.04 19.60 -7.32
C ALA A 380 -1.29 19.26 -8.02
N GLY A 381 -2.41 19.52 -7.35
CA GLY A 381 -3.76 19.36 -7.90
C GLY A 381 -4.00 20.17 -9.19
N LEU A 382 -3.33 21.31 -9.36
CA LEU A 382 -3.40 22.14 -10.58
C LEU A 382 -2.88 21.39 -11.82
N SER A 383 -1.85 20.57 -11.66
CA SER A 383 -1.15 19.88 -12.75
C SER A 383 -1.63 18.44 -12.98
N THR A 384 -2.61 17.97 -12.19
CA THR A 384 -3.19 16.62 -12.35
C THR A 384 -3.76 16.37 -13.75
N GLU A 385 -4.46 17.36 -14.31
CA GLU A 385 -5.05 17.28 -15.65
C GLU A 385 -3.99 17.40 -16.76
N SER A 386 -2.76 17.79 -16.42
CA SER A 386 -1.58 17.76 -17.29
C SER A 386 -0.86 16.40 -17.25
N GLY A 387 -1.35 15.44 -16.47
CA GLY A 387 -0.75 14.12 -16.31
C GLY A 387 0.35 14.03 -15.23
N ILE A 388 0.52 15.08 -14.42
CA ILE A 388 1.45 15.07 -13.28
C ILE A 388 0.69 14.63 -12.03
N PRO A 389 1.06 13.51 -11.39
CA PRO A 389 0.33 13.01 -10.22
C PRO A 389 0.42 13.96 -9.02
N ASP A 390 -0.66 14.03 -8.23
CA ASP A 390 -0.65 14.68 -6.92
C ASP A 390 -0.46 13.67 -5.77
N TYR A 391 -0.31 14.18 -4.56
CA TYR A 391 -0.14 13.37 -3.36
C TYR A 391 -1.47 12.84 -2.78
N ARG A 392 -2.61 13.40 -3.20
CA ARG A 392 -3.93 13.23 -2.55
C ARG A 392 -4.83 12.20 -3.21
N THR A 393 -4.81 12.12 -4.54
CA THR A 393 -5.72 11.25 -5.32
C THR A 393 -5.22 9.81 -5.45
N GLY A 394 -4.11 9.47 -4.80
CA GLY A 394 -3.61 8.09 -4.81
C GLY A 394 -2.84 7.72 -6.09
N ALA A 395 -2.56 8.67 -6.98
CA ALA A 395 -1.65 8.52 -8.12
C ALA A 395 -0.18 8.48 -7.65
N ILE A 396 0.15 7.55 -6.77
CA ILE A 396 1.40 7.62 -6.01
C ILE A 396 2.51 6.90 -6.79
N ALA A 397 3.04 7.59 -7.82
CA ALA A 397 4.27 7.19 -8.50
C ALA A 397 5.46 7.05 -7.52
N TRP A 398 5.36 7.72 -6.37
CA TRP A 398 6.40 7.81 -5.34
C TRP A 398 6.44 6.66 -4.35
N LYS A 399 5.37 5.83 -4.28
CA LYS A 399 5.21 4.80 -3.25
C LYS A 399 6.19 3.64 -3.45
N GLN A 400 6.70 3.48 -4.67
CA GLN A 400 7.74 2.52 -5.03
C GLN A 400 9.13 2.88 -4.50
N TYR A 401 9.28 4.07 -3.93
CA TYR A 401 10.53 4.51 -3.37
C TYR A 401 10.44 4.67 -1.85
N ASP A 402 11.50 4.28 -1.16
CA ASP A 402 11.65 4.57 0.26
C ASP A 402 11.95 6.07 0.45
N THR A 403 10.92 6.80 0.86
CA THR A 403 10.96 8.25 1.07
C THR A 403 11.94 8.67 2.17
N ALA A 404 12.41 7.75 3.01
CA ALA A 404 13.45 8.04 3.98
C ALA A 404 14.75 8.50 3.30
N HIS A 405 15.07 8.00 2.11
CA HIS A 405 16.25 8.45 1.35
C HIS A 405 16.10 9.85 0.77
N PHE A 406 14.89 10.41 0.73
CA PHE A 406 14.59 11.70 0.10
C PHE A 406 14.62 12.89 1.05
N ARG A 407 14.87 12.63 2.34
CA ARG A 407 15.07 13.68 3.34
C ARG A 407 16.39 14.38 3.11
N TRP A 408 16.39 15.69 3.29
CA TRP A 408 17.53 16.59 3.08
C TRP A 408 18.81 16.09 3.78
N GLU A 409 18.71 15.76 5.06
CA GLU A 409 19.84 15.27 5.86
C GLU A 409 20.45 13.98 5.28
N ARG A 410 19.60 13.03 4.87
CA ARG A 410 20.06 11.75 4.30
C ARG A 410 20.67 11.91 2.92
N PHE A 411 20.13 12.82 2.10
CA PHE A 411 20.70 13.17 0.80
C PHE A 411 22.12 13.75 0.96
N LEU A 412 22.35 14.59 1.96
CA LEU A 412 23.69 15.11 2.26
C LEU A 412 24.63 14.03 2.82
N ALA A 413 24.13 13.19 3.73
CA ALA A 413 24.97 12.26 4.47
C ALA A 413 25.41 11.00 3.69
N SER A 414 24.60 10.52 2.73
CA SER A 414 24.83 9.21 2.10
C SER A 414 24.79 9.26 0.58
N GLU A 415 25.83 8.71 -0.05
CA GLU A 415 25.89 8.54 -1.51
C GLU A 415 24.84 7.54 -2.01
N GLU A 416 24.54 6.49 -1.25
CA GLU A 416 23.46 5.55 -1.56
C GLU A 416 22.11 6.28 -1.60
N SER A 417 21.84 7.14 -0.61
CA SER A 417 20.63 7.97 -0.61
C SER A 417 20.60 8.94 -1.79
N ARG A 418 21.74 9.51 -2.19
CA ARG A 418 21.83 10.33 -3.40
C ARG A 418 21.50 9.53 -4.65
N ALA A 419 22.04 8.31 -4.79
CA ALA A 419 21.75 7.45 -5.92
C ALA A 419 20.24 7.13 -6.01
N LYS A 420 19.61 6.79 -4.89
CA LYS A 420 18.16 6.54 -4.82
C LYS A 420 17.32 7.78 -5.10
N TYR A 421 17.75 8.94 -4.61
CA TYR A 421 17.08 10.20 -4.91
C TYR A 421 17.17 10.54 -6.40
N TRP A 422 18.34 10.35 -7.01
CA TRP A 422 18.53 10.57 -8.45
C TRP A 422 17.73 9.57 -9.29
N GLU A 423 17.67 8.29 -8.92
CA GLU A 423 16.83 7.28 -9.56
C GLU A 423 15.36 7.76 -9.65
N MET A 424 14.77 8.12 -8.52
CA MET A 424 13.41 8.66 -8.45
C MET A 424 13.25 9.97 -9.22
N SER A 425 14.22 10.88 -9.11
CA SER A 425 14.16 12.17 -9.79
C SER A 425 14.29 12.04 -11.31
N GLN A 426 14.99 11.01 -11.83
CA GLN A 426 15.02 10.71 -13.27
C GLN A 426 13.64 10.31 -13.78
N ASP A 427 12.97 9.39 -13.07
CA ASP A 427 11.60 8.98 -13.39
C ASP A 427 10.65 10.17 -13.38
N PHE A 428 10.74 11.02 -12.36
CA PHE A 428 9.88 12.19 -12.27
C PHE A 428 10.12 13.20 -13.37
N TYR A 429 11.39 13.48 -13.68
CA TYR A 429 11.73 14.43 -14.73
C TYR A 429 11.21 14.00 -16.11
N LEU A 430 11.12 12.69 -16.38
CA LEU A 430 10.48 12.18 -17.59
C LEU A 430 8.98 12.51 -17.64
N VAL A 431 8.29 12.48 -16.49
CA VAL A 431 6.88 12.89 -16.38
C VAL A 431 6.74 14.38 -16.67
N LEU A 432 7.58 15.22 -16.04
CA LEU A 432 7.53 16.67 -16.21
C LEU A 432 7.82 17.11 -17.64
N ARG A 433 8.81 16.49 -18.28
CA ARG A 433 9.19 16.77 -19.67
C ARG A 433 8.03 16.52 -20.65
N GLY A 434 7.20 15.50 -20.39
CA GLY A 434 6.09 15.12 -21.27
C GLY A 434 4.76 15.83 -20.98
N ALA A 435 4.66 16.57 -19.87
CA ALA A 435 3.44 17.28 -19.50
C ALA A 435 3.25 18.54 -20.35
N GLU A 436 2.00 18.97 -20.56
CA GLU A 436 1.66 20.22 -21.25
C GLU A 436 0.75 21.10 -20.36
N PRO A 437 0.78 22.44 -20.51
CA PRO A 437 -0.12 23.31 -19.74
C PRO A 437 -1.59 23.06 -20.07
N ASN A 438 -2.38 22.85 -19.01
CA ASN A 438 -3.83 22.66 -19.10
C ASN A 438 -4.61 24.00 -19.03
N PRO A 439 -5.94 24.01 -19.20
CA PRO A 439 -6.73 25.25 -19.16
C PRO A 439 -6.60 26.09 -17.88
N ALA A 440 -6.31 25.48 -16.71
CA ALA A 440 -6.07 26.21 -15.47
C ALA A 440 -4.80 27.07 -15.53
N HIS A 441 -3.73 26.57 -16.15
CA HIS A 441 -2.50 27.35 -16.35
C HIS A 441 -2.75 28.52 -17.31
N ARG A 442 -3.48 28.26 -18.39
CA ARG A 442 -3.86 29.27 -19.39
C ARG A 442 -4.78 30.34 -18.81
N PHE A 443 -5.63 30.00 -17.85
CA PHE A 443 -6.44 30.97 -17.11
C PHE A 443 -5.57 32.03 -16.41
N PHE A 444 -4.48 31.62 -15.76
CA PHE A 444 -3.58 32.59 -15.12
C PHE A 444 -2.81 33.42 -16.15
N ALA A 445 -2.35 32.82 -17.25
CA ALA A 445 -1.74 33.56 -18.36
C ALA A 445 -2.70 34.64 -18.93
N GLU A 446 -3.98 34.29 -19.08
CA GLU A 446 -5.01 35.23 -19.53
C GLU A 446 -5.29 36.34 -18.50
N LEU A 447 -5.28 36.04 -17.19
CA LEU A 447 -5.37 37.08 -16.15
C LEU A 447 -4.17 38.04 -16.19
N ALA A 448 -2.96 37.54 -16.51
CA ALA A 448 -1.78 38.39 -16.69
C ALA A 448 -1.92 39.27 -17.93
N ALA A 449 -2.39 38.72 -19.05
CA ALA A 449 -2.66 39.48 -20.27
C ALA A 449 -3.71 40.58 -20.06
N ARG A 450 -4.71 40.36 -19.19
CA ARG A 450 -5.69 41.37 -18.77
C ARG A 450 -5.18 42.35 -17.72
N GLY A 451 -3.91 42.28 -17.34
CA GLY A 451 -3.28 43.17 -16.35
C GLY A 451 -3.76 42.97 -14.91
N LYS A 452 -4.42 41.84 -14.60
CA LYS A 452 -4.99 41.56 -13.28
C LYS A 452 -4.13 40.67 -12.40
N LEU A 453 -3.31 39.80 -13.00
CA LEU A 453 -2.44 38.90 -12.23
C LEU A 453 -1.19 39.62 -11.73
N HIS A 454 -1.01 39.66 -10.41
CA HIS A 454 0.18 40.19 -9.78
C HIS A 454 1.30 39.14 -9.72
N ARG A 455 1.05 37.98 -9.08
CA ARG A 455 2.00 36.86 -8.96
C ARG A 455 1.29 35.50 -8.88
N VAL A 456 1.97 34.45 -9.33
CA VAL A 456 1.64 33.05 -9.03
C VAL A 456 2.69 32.50 -8.09
N ILE A 457 2.28 32.11 -6.90
CA ILE A 457 3.10 31.38 -5.94
C ILE A 457 2.78 29.90 -6.14
N THR A 458 3.75 29.13 -6.65
CA THR A 458 3.52 27.72 -6.99
C THR A 458 4.37 26.78 -6.15
N GLN A 459 3.71 25.79 -5.56
CA GLN A 459 4.35 24.63 -4.93
C GLN A 459 4.85 23.60 -5.96
N ASN A 460 4.48 23.77 -7.23
CA ASN A 460 4.86 22.85 -8.29
C ASN A 460 6.26 23.19 -8.80
N VAL A 461 6.93 22.17 -9.33
CA VAL A 461 8.33 22.24 -9.79
C VAL A 461 8.43 21.98 -11.31
N ASP A 462 7.31 22.14 -12.02
CA ASP A 462 7.04 21.63 -13.38
C ASP A 462 7.16 22.67 -14.51
N ARG A 463 7.34 23.95 -14.17
CA ARG A 463 7.35 25.11 -15.10
C ARG A 463 6.13 25.25 -16.01
N LEU A 464 4.99 24.64 -15.70
CA LEU A 464 3.82 24.68 -16.59
C LEU A 464 3.16 26.05 -16.66
N HIS A 465 3.27 26.88 -15.62
CA HIS A 465 2.80 28.27 -15.63
C HIS A 465 3.55 29.12 -16.65
N GLN A 466 4.88 29.02 -16.66
CA GLN A 466 5.73 29.75 -17.59
C GLN A 466 5.49 29.27 -19.02
N ARG A 467 5.39 27.96 -19.22
CA ARG A 467 5.04 27.36 -20.52
C ARG A 467 3.64 27.72 -21.01
N ALA A 468 2.73 28.12 -20.12
CA ALA A 468 1.42 28.65 -20.49
C ALA A 468 1.48 30.12 -20.97
N GLY A 469 2.64 30.78 -20.87
CA GLY A 469 2.85 32.16 -21.32
C GLY A 469 3.02 33.18 -20.20
N LEU A 470 3.27 32.75 -18.95
CA LEU A 470 3.64 33.66 -17.87
C LEU A 470 5.14 33.95 -17.88
N ASP A 471 5.50 35.23 -17.67
CA ASP A 471 6.90 35.65 -17.50
C ASP A 471 7.49 35.07 -16.21
N ASP A 472 8.80 34.80 -16.19
CA ASP A 472 9.50 34.25 -15.03
C ASP A 472 9.36 35.15 -13.79
N GLU A 473 9.32 36.48 -13.91
CA GLU A 473 9.15 37.37 -12.76
C GLU A 473 7.75 37.30 -12.13
N ARG A 474 6.76 36.77 -12.84
CA ARG A 474 5.40 36.60 -12.33
C ARG A 474 5.22 35.30 -11.56
N VAL A 475 6.13 34.33 -11.71
CA VAL A 475 6.00 33.00 -11.10
C VAL A 475 7.05 32.82 -10.00
N ILE A 476 6.57 32.70 -8.77
CA ILE A 476 7.39 32.40 -7.60
C ILE A 476 7.38 30.88 -7.40
N GLU A 477 8.42 30.22 -7.91
CA GLU A 477 8.68 28.78 -7.75
C GLU A 477 9.18 28.48 -6.34
N ILE A 478 8.26 28.49 -5.38
CA ILE A 478 8.65 28.49 -3.97
C ILE A 478 9.30 27.17 -3.54
N HIS A 479 8.94 26.06 -4.19
CA HIS A 479 9.59 24.75 -4.05
C HIS A 479 10.72 24.49 -5.05
N GLY A 480 11.19 25.53 -5.74
CA GLY A 480 12.21 25.42 -6.76
C GLY A 480 11.70 24.75 -8.04
N ASN A 481 12.62 24.18 -8.81
CA ASN A 481 12.35 23.75 -10.19
C ASN A 481 13.14 22.48 -10.54
N GLU A 482 12.44 21.47 -11.08
CA GLU A 482 13.07 20.21 -11.51
C GLU A 482 13.72 20.29 -12.90
N HIS A 483 13.49 21.36 -13.67
CA HIS A 483 14.16 21.59 -14.95
C HIS A 483 15.58 22.17 -14.81
N ALA A 484 16.04 22.43 -13.59
CA ALA A 484 17.39 22.88 -13.28
C ALA A 484 18.07 21.98 -12.25
N VAL A 485 19.40 21.94 -12.29
CA VAL A 485 20.24 21.25 -11.30
C VAL A 485 21.22 22.26 -10.72
N ALA A 486 21.35 22.30 -9.40
CA ALA A 486 22.24 23.21 -8.70
C ALA A 486 23.34 22.46 -7.95
N CYS A 487 24.55 23.02 -7.96
CA CYS A 487 25.62 22.60 -7.06
C CYS A 487 25.40 23.19 -5.67
N LEU A 488 25.40 22.33 -4.66
CA LEU A 488 25.20 22.75 -3.27
C LEU A 488 26.39 23.54 -2.71
N GLN A 489 27.56 23.46 -3.34
CA GLN A 489 28.79 24.11 -2.90
C GLN A 489 29.06 25.43 -3.65
N CYS A 490 29.26 25.37 -4.97
CA CYS A 490 29.59 26.55 -5.78
C CYS A 490 28.38 27.27 -6.39
N ARG A 491 27.15 26.78 -6.13
CA ARG A 491 25.88 27.36 -6.61
C ARG A 491 25.72 27.44 -8.14
N SER A 492 26.64 26.83 -8.90
CA SER A 492 26.51 26.72 -10.36
C SER A 492 25.25 25.95 -10.72
N ARG A 493 24.53 26.46 -11.72
CA ARG A 493 23.30 25.86 -12.27
C ARG A 493 23.59 25.17 -13.60
N PHE A 494 22.91 24.05 -13.83
CA PHE A 494 23.01 23.21 -15.03
C PHE A 494 21.61 22.92 -15.56
N ASP A 495 21.50 22.74 -16.87
CA ASP A 495 20.27 22.26 -17.49
C ASP A 495 19.98 20.82 -17.02
N ARG A 496 18.74 20.55 -16.61
CA ARG A 496 18.38 19.21 -16.16
C ARG A 496 18.52 18.16 -17.27
N GLY A 497 18.26 18.52 -18.52
CA GLY A 497 18.39 17.62 -19.66
C GLY A 497 19.83 17.17 -19.91
N GLU A 498 20.81 18.04 -19.66
CA GLU A 498 22.23 17.69 -19.68
C GLU A 498 22.59 16.67 -18.60
N VAL A 499 22.24 16.94 -17.33
CA VAL A 499 22.56 16.05 -16.21
C VAL A 499 21.83 14.71 -16.35
N PHE A 500 20.62 14.71 -16.89
CA PHE A 500 19.88 13.49 -17.26
C PHE A 500 20.71 12.61 -18.23
N ARG A 501 21.34 13.20 -19.25
CA ARG A 501 22.19 12.44 -20.19
C ARG A 501 23.42 11.85 -19.52
N TRP A 502 24.03 12.53 -18.55
CA TRP A 502 25.15 11.99 -17.78
C TRP A 502 24.75 10.71 -17.03
N ILE A 503 23.59 10.74 -16.39
CA ILE A 503 23.09 9.61 -15.61
C ILE A 503 22.75 8.42 -16.51
N GLN A 504 22.10 8.66 -17.64
CA GLN A 504 21.84 7.63 -18.67
C GLN A 504 23.13 7.03 -19.24
N GLY A 505 24.22 7.80 -19.26
CA GLY A 505 25.56 7.34 -19.67
C GLY A 505 26.29 6.47 -18.63
N GLY A 506 25.66 6.14 -17.50
CA GLY A 506 26.21 5.24 -16.48
C GLY A 506 26.76 5.94 -15.22
N VAL A 507 26.46 7.23 -15.01
CA VAL A 507 26.84 7.96 -13.79
C VAL A 507 25.70 7.92 -12.78
N PRO A 508 25.72 7.05 -11.74
CA PRO A 508 24.59 6.92 -10.81
C PRO A 508 24.38 8.16 -9.93
N VAL A 509 25.45 8.87 -9.58
CA VAL A 509 25.41 10.10 -8.78
C VAL A 509 26.24 11.18 -9.46
N PRO A 510 25.64 12.23 -10.01
CA PRO A 510 26.38 13.29 -10.69
C PRO A 510 27.02 14.25 -9.68
N TYR A 511 28.27 14.64 -9.93
CA TYR A 511 29.01 15.65 -9.18
C TYR A 511 29.31 16.87 -10.06
N CYS A 512 29.52 18.02 -9.43
CA CYS A 512 29.71 19.28 -10.14
C CYS A 512 31.03 19.26 -10.93
N PRO A 513 31.02 19.48 -12.25
CA PRO A 513 32.25 19.48 -13.04
C PRO A 513 33.21 20.62 -12.66
N ARG A 514 32.73 21.67 -11.98
CA ARG A 514 33.55 22.83 -11.59
C ARG A 514 34.24 22.69 -10.24
N CYS A 515 33.59 22.11 -9.25
CA CYS A 515 34.11 22.04 -7.88
C CYS A 515 34.00 20.65 -7.23
N GLN A 516 33.54 19.63 -7.98
CA GLN A 516 33.25 18.27 -7.50
C GLN A 516 32.24 18.20 -6.35
N GLY A 517 31.52 19.29 -6.06
CA GLY A 517 30.47 19.33 -5.05
C GLY A 517 29.22 18.57 -5.46
N ILE A 518 28.38 18.23 -4.48
CA ILE A 518 27.12 17.50 -4.68
C ILE A 518 26.19 18.30 -5.61
N LEU A 519 25.69 17.64 -6.66
CA LEU A 519 24.61 18.15 -7.48
C LEU A 519 23.27 17.63 -6.99
N LYS A 520 22.26 18.48 -7.07
CA LYS A 520 20.86 18.15 -6.78
C LYS A 520 19.96 18.89 -7.77
N PRO A 521 18.84 18.30 -8.26
CA PRO A 521 17.78 19.12 -8.84
C PRO A 521 17.44 20.31 -7.93
N ASP A 522 17.15 21.45 -8.54
CA ASP A 522 16.94 22.73 -7.84
C ASP A 522 15.58 22.80 -7.11
N SER A 523 14.81 21.71 -7.12
CA SER A 523 13.63 21.53 -6.27
C SER A 523 13.98 21.49 -4.78
N ILE A 524 13.00 21.61 -3.90
CA ILE A 524 13.18 21.47 -2.44
C ILE A 524 12.91 20.02 -2.03
N ALA A 525 13.87 19.42 -1.30
CA ALA A 525 13.72 18.08 -0.73
C ALA A 525 12.89 18.08 0.56
N PHE A 526 12.45 16.90 1.02
CA PHE A 526 11.76 16.79 2.30
C PHE A 526 12.65 17.27 3.44
N ASP A 527 12.08 18.04 4.36
CA ASP A 527 12.76 18.68 5.48
C ASP A 527 13.89 19.67 5.09
N GLN A 528 14.03 19.99 3.81
CA GLN A 528 14.94 21.05 3.38
C GLN A 528 14.33 22.41 3.75
N PRO A 529 15.10 23.34 4.33
CA PRO A 529 14.64 24.70 4.56
C PRO A 529 14.19 25.37 3.26
N MET A 530 13.07 26.09 3.32
CA MET A 530 12.58 26.89 2.22
C MET A 530 13.56 28.03 1.90
N PRO A 531 13.72 28.40 0.62
CA PRO A 531 14.60 29.49 0.25
C PRO A 531 14.01 30.84 0.70
N ASP A 532 14.84 31.68 1.33
CA ASP A 532 14.40 32.96 1.90
C ASP A 532 13.82 33.92 0.86
N GLY A 533 14.50 34.09 -0.28
CA GLY A 533 14.09 35.02 -1.35
C GLY A 533 12.66 34.76 -1.85
N PRO A 534 12.37 33.59 -2.45
CA PRO A 534 11.02 33.24 -2.88
C PRO A 534 9.98 33.27 -1.75
N SER A 535 10.38 32.98 -0.51
CA SER A 535 9.48 33.04 0.65
C SER A 535 9.09 34.48 1.01
N LEU A 536 10.05 35.41 0.96
CA LEU A 536 9.80 36.84 1.17
C LEU A 536 8.98 37.44 0.02
N ASP A 537 9.33 37.12 -1.23
CA ASP A 537 8.59 37.57 -2.41
C ASP A 537 7.14 37.09 -2.37
N ALA A 538 6.90 35.85 -1.94
CA ALA A 538 5.56 35.30 -1.76
C ALA A 538 4.76 36.04 -0.69
N LEU A 539 5.40 36.40 0.43
CA LEU A 539 4.78 37.16 1.50
C LEU A 539 4.40 38.57 1.05
N ASP A 540 5.30 39.26 0.36
CA ASP A 540 5.07 40.62 -0.12
C ASP A 540 4.00 40.65 -1.22
N ALA A 541 4.01 39.69 -2.15
CA ALA A 541 2.94 39.53 -3.13
C ALA A 541 1.56 39.41 -2.47
N VAL A 542 1.44 38.58 -1.42
CA VAL A 542 0.19 38.41 -0.68
C VAL A 542 -0.18 39.69 0.09
N ARG A 543 0.78 40.44 0.62
CA ARG A 543 0.54 41.75 1.27
C ARG A 543 0.10 42.83 0.31
N GLU A 544 0.45 42.74 -0.97
CA GLU A 544 0.09 43.73 -1.98
C GLU A 544 -1.20 43.37 -2.75
N CYS A 545 -1.65 42.12 -2.71
CA CYS A 545 -2.81 41.69 -3.48
C CYS A 545 -4.15 42.32 -3.01
N ASP A 546 -5.18 42.23 -3.84
CA ASP A 546 -6.58 42.53 -3.46
C ASP A 546 -7.50 41.29 -3.55
N LEU A 547 -6.98 40.15 -4.04
CA LEU A 547 -7.63 38.85 -4.04
C LEU A 547 -6.57 37.74 -4.03
N VAL A 548 -6.78 36.72 -3.21
CA VAL A 548 -6.02 35.46 -3.27
C VAL A 548 -6.86 34.36 -3.88
N ILE A 549 -6.35 33.71 -4.91
CA ILE A 549 -6.92 32.49 -5.51
C ILE A 549 -6.08 31.30 -5.10
N VAL A 550 -6.64 30.37 -4.34
CA VAL A 550 -6.02 29.08 -4.02
C VAL A 550 -6.54 28.04 -5.00
N ALA A 551 -5.65 27.39 -5.75
CA ALA A 551 -6.05 26.40 -6.75
C ALA A 551 -5.26 25.09 -6.64
N GLY A 552 -5.99 23.98 -6.49
CA GLY A 552 -5.40 22.63 -6.59
C GLY A 552 -4.36 22.30 -5.52
N THR A 553 -4.60 22.67 -4.26
CA THR A 553 -3.63 22.45 -3.16
C THR A 553 -4.32 22.00 -1.87
N SER A 554 -3.81 20.93 -1.26
CA SER A 554 -3.09 21.06 0.02
C SER A 554 -3.60 22.08 1.05
N LEU A 555 -2.75 23.09 1.13
CA LEU A 555 -2.59 23.99 2.27
C LEU A 555 -2.25 23.26 3.57
N GLU A 556 -1.57 22.11 3.50
CA GLU A 556 -1.05 21.42 4.69
C GLU A 556 0.47 21.66 4.89
N VAL A 557 1.20 21.93 3.80
CA VAL A 557 2.66 22.08 3.84
C VAL A 557 3.04 23.50 4.25
N GLN A 558 3.59 23.64 5.45
CA GLN A 558 4.15 24.90 5.95
C GLN A 558 5.52 25.18 5.30
N PRO A 559 5.89 26.46 5.08
CA PRO A 559 5.18 27.68 5.49
C PRO A 559 4.12 28.18 4.49
N ILE A 560 4.02 27.60 3.29
CA ILE A 560 3.14 28.09 2.20
C ILE A 560 1.67 28.05 2.60
N ALA A 561 1.30 27.00 3.34
CA ALA A 561 -0.02 26.85 3.94
C ALA A 561 -0.43 28.05 4.80
N SER A 562 0.50 28.87 5.31
CA SER A 562 0.19 30.06 6.12
C SER A 562 -0.08 31.33 5.30
N LEU A 563 0.27 31.35 4.00
CA LEU A 563 0.10 32.55 3.16
C LEU A 563 -1.36 33.02 3.04
N PRO A 564 -2.37 32.15 2.87
CA PRO A 564 -3.77 32.60 2.88
C PRO A 564 -4.18 33.30 4.17
N LEU A 565 -3.63 32.88 5.32
CA LEU A 565 -3.90 33.52 6.62
C LEU A 565 -3.40 34.97 6.66
N VAL A 566 -2.29 35.27 5.99
CA VAL A 566 -1.78 36.65 5.88
C VAL A 566 -2.77 37.54 5.13
N ALA A 567 -3.35 37.04 4.03
CA ALA A 567 -4.37 37.76 3.28
C ALA A 567 -5.65 37.98 4.10
N LEU A 568 -6.13 36.92 4.76
CA LEU A 568 -7.34 36.97 5.60
C LEU A 568 -7.19 37.96 6.76
N ARG A 569 -6.04 37.99 7.43
CA ARG A 569 -5.74 38.96 8.49
C ARG A 569 -5.72 40.41 8.00
N ALA A 570 -5.43 40.62 6.72
CA ALA A 570 -5.49 41.92 6.06
C ALA A 570 -6.89 42.23 5.49
N GLY A 571 -7.91 41.41 5.77
CA GLY A 571 -9.28 41.60 5.30
C GLY A 571 -9.48 41.35 3.81
N LYS A 572 -8.54 40.63 3.16
CA LYS A 572 -8.60 40.38 1.72
C LYS A 572 -9.43 39.13 1.41
N PRO A 573 -10.24 39.16 0.34
CA PRO A 573 -11.04 38.01 -0.05
C PRO A 573 -10.15 36.84 -0.49
N LEU A 574 -10.64 35.64 -0.18
CA LEU A 574 -10.02 34.37 -0.54
C LEU A 574 -10.99 33.56 -1.39
N LEU A 575 -10.56 33.17 -2.59
CA LEU A 575 -11.28 32.24 -3.47
C LEU A 575 -10.54 30.91 -3.49
N ILE A 576 -11.24 29.82 -3.15
CA ILE A 576 -10.66 28.47 -3.19
C ILE A 576 -11.30 27.68 -4.34
N VAL A 577 -10.47 27.14 -5.23
CA VAL A 577 -10.88 26.24 -6.31
C VAL A 577 -10.15 24.92 -6.14
N ASN A 578 -10.82 23.92 -5.59
CA ASN A 578 -10.18 22.66 -5.26
C ASN A 578 -11.14 21.48 -5.35
N LEU A 579 -10.62 20.30 -5.65
CA LEU A 579 -11.44 19.09 -5.70
C LEU A 579 -11.85 18.64 -4.29
N GLN A 580 -10.92 18.72 -3.34
CA GLN A 580 -11.09 18.28 -1.95
C GLN A 580 -11.15 19.48 -1.00
N PRO A 581 -11.73 19.31 0.20
CA PRO A 581 -11.73 20.34 1.23
C PRO A 581 -10.33 20.74 1.69
N THR A 582 -10.25 21.94 2.26
CA THR A 582 -9.09 22.53 2.93
C THR A 582 -9.54 23.16 4.25
N ASP A 583 -8.62 23.30 5.21
CA ASP A 583 -8.91 23.96 6.49
C ASP A 583 -9.28 25.45 6.33
N TYR A 584 -9.04 26.03 5.15
CA TYR A 584 -9.33 27.43 4.84
C TYR A 584 -10.74 27.67 4.27
N ASP A 585 -11.48 26.62 3.90
CA ASP A 585 -12.79 26.79 3.27
C ASP A 585 -13.80 27.60 4.11
N PRO A 586 -13.89 27.43 5.45
CA PRO A 586 -14.81 28.23 6.26
C PRO A 586 -14.50 29.73 6.29
N PHE A 587 -13.28 30.13 5.90
CA PHE A 587 -12.83 31.52 5.88
C PHE A 587 -12.82 32.12 4.47
N ALA A 588 -13.10 31.31 3.45
CA ALA A 588 -13.09 31.75 2.07
C ALA A 588 -14.34 32.59 1.75
N SER A 589 -14.16 33.60 0.90
CA SER A 589 -15.27 34.41 0.37
C SER A 589 -16.08 33.65 -0.68
N ALA A 590 -15.47 32.65 -1.32
CA ALA A 590 -16.13 31.71 -2.23
C ALA A 590 -15.32 30.41 -2.34
N VAL A 591 -16.00 29.28 -2.54
CA VAL A 591 -15.39 27.95 -2.66
C VAL A 591 -16.02 27.20 -3.82
N LEU A 592 -15.21 26.92 -4.85
CA LEU A 592 -15.59 26.09 -5.98
C LEU A 592 -15.00 24.69 -5.84
N ARG A 593 -15.90 23.70 -5.78
CA ARG A 593 -15.54 22.28 -5.72
C ARG A 593 -15.55 21.65 -7.09
N GLY A 594 -14.40 21.13 -7.49
CA GLY A 594 -14.25 20.39 -8.73
C GLY A 594 -12.89 20.58 -9.38
N ARG A 595 -12.84 20.26 -10.67
CA ARG A 595 -11.61 20.30 -11.46
C ARG A 595 -11.22 21.73 -11.77
N VAL A 596 -9.99 22.10 -11.42
CA VAL A 596 -9.44 23.44 -11.63
C VAL A 596 -9.41 23.84 -13.12
N GLY A 597 -9.09 22.93 -14.03
CA GLY A 597 -9.11 23.14 -15.47
C GLY A 597 -10.51 23.34 -16.06
N GLU A 598 -11.56 22.88 -15.38
CA GLU A 598 -12.95 23.11 -15.80
C GLU A 598 -13.54 24.37 -15.16
N LEU A 599 -13.15 24.68 -13.92
CA LEU A 599 -13.72 25.75 -13.11
C LEU A 599 -13.07 27.11 -13.34
N LEU A 600 -11.73 27.17 -13.34
CA LEU A 600 -11.01 28.43 -13.45
C LEU A 600 -11.33 29.19 -14.75
N PRO A 601 -11.36 28.54 -15.94
CA PRO A 601 -11.71 29.26 -17.18
C PRO A 601 -13.10 29.91 -17.14
N LYS A 602 -14.04 29.34 -16.38
CA LYS A 602 -15.40 29.90 -16.25
C LYS A 602 -15.42 31.22 -15.49
N LEU A 603 -14.36 31.57 -14.76
CA LEU A 603 -14.25 32.83 -14.01
C LEU A 603 -13.91 34.04 -14.89
N LEU A 604 -13.53 33.82 -16.15
CA LEU A 604 -13.22 34.87 -17.12
C LEU A 604 -14.41 35.31 -17.97
N ALA A 605 -15.49 34.52 -17.94
CA ALA A 605 -16.76 34.77 -18.61
C ALA A 605 -17.69 35.55 -17.70
#